data_AF-A0A927KNW5-F1
#
_entry.id   AF-A0A927KNW5-F1
#
_cell.length_a   1.000
_cell.length_b   1.000
_cell.length_c   1.000
_cell.angle_alpha   90.00
_cell.angle_beta   90.00
_cell.angle_gamma   90.00
#
_symmetry.space_group_name_H-M   'P 1'
#
loop_
_entity.id
_entity.type
_entity.pdbx_description
1 polymer ?
#
loop_
_entity_poly.entity_id
_entity_poly.type
_entity_poly.pdbx_seq_one_letter_code
_entity_poly.pdbx_strand_id
1 'polypeptide(L)' 'MICNIAKLEKEREDLIEVITGLERWRRFSIDDRNAIALHITSHMMRLSALDDEINEAKTQSGRYALKA' A
#
# COMPACT_ATOMS: atom_id res chain seq x y z
N MET A 1 -5.28 -14.69 -13.10
CA MET A 1 -4.37 -14.02 -12.15
C MET A 1 -4.35 -12.50 -12.28
N ILE A 2 -4.47 -11.91 -13.47
CA ILE A 2 -4.46 -10.44 -13.70
C ILE A 2 -5.46 -9.67 -12.80
N CYS A 3 -6.66 -10.21 -12.57
CA CYS A 3 -7.66 -9.59 -11.71
C CYS A 3 -7.23 -9.49 -10.23
N ASN A 4 -6.30 -10.35 -9.76
CA ASN A 4 -5.78 -10.27 -8.40
C ASN A 4 -4.74 -9.15 -8.26
N ILE A 5 -3.84 -9.02 -9.24
CA ILE A 5 -2.80 -7.97 -9.26
C ILE A 5 -3.46 -6.59 -9.35
N ALA A 6 -4.43 -6.41 -10.24
CA ALA A 6 -5.13 -5.13 -10.40
C ALA A 6 -5.88 -4.71 -9.12
N LYS A 7 -6.39 -5.66 -8.33
CA LYS A 7 -7.01 -5.37 -7.02
C LYS A 7 -5.98 -4.92 -6.00
N LEU A 8 -4.83 -5.60 -5.93
CA LEU A 8 -3.75 -5.23 -5.02
C LEU A 8 -3.16 -3.86 -5.38
N GLU A 9 -2.97 -3.58 -6.67
CA GLU A 9 -2.50 -2.27 -7.14
C GLU A 9 -3.48 -1.15 -6.80
N LYS A 10 -4.78 -1.41 -6.90
CA LYS A 10 -5.81 -0.46 -6.46
C LYS A 10 -5.77 -0.23 -4.95
N GLU A 11 -5.68 -1.30 -4.14
CA GLU A 11 -5.57 -1.18 -2.68
C GLU A 11 -4.31 -0.38 -2.28
N ARG A 12 -3.20 -0.59 -3.00
CA ARG A 12 -1.96 0.17 -2.83
C ARG A 12 -2.15 1.66 -3.13
N GLU A 13 -2.82 2.01 -4.24
CA GLU A 13 -3.13 3.41 -4.60
C GLU A 13 -4.02 4.08 -3.55
N ASP A 14 -5.11 3.42 -3.16
CA ASP A 14 -6.04 3.90 -2.14
C ASP A 14 -5.29 4.16 -0.81
N LEU A 15 -4.38 3.26 -0.43
CA LEU A 15 -3.59 3.40 0.80
C LEU A 15 -2.58 4.56 0.74
N ILE A 16 -1.98 4.83 -0.43
CA ILE A 16 -1.11 6.01 -0.64
C ILE A 16 -1.91 7.30 -0.48
N GLU A 17 -3.14 7.34 -0.98
CA GLU A 17 -4.02 8.50 -0.82
C GLU A 17 -4.33 8.76 0.66
N VAL A 18 -4.67 7.70 1.41
CA VAL A 18 -4.92 7.78 2.87
C VAL A 18 -3.69 8.30 3.62
N ILE A 19 -2.50 7.74 3.35
CA ILE A 19 -1.24 8.19 3.98
C ILE A 19 -0.99 9.67 3.66
N THR A 20 -1.15 10.07 2.40
CA THR A 20 -0.96 11.47 1.96
C THR A 20 -1.94 12.42 2.67
N GLY A 21 -3.19 12.00 2.83
CA GLY A 21 -4.21 12.74 3.59
C GLY A 21 -3.83 12.91 5.06
N LEU A 22 -3.40 11.82 5.71
CA LEU A 22 -2.96 11.83 7.10
C LEU A 22 -1.71 12.69 7.30
N GLU A 23 -0.75 12.67 6.38
CA GLU A 23 0.42 13.55 6.44
C GLU A 23 0.05 15.03 6.35
N ARG A 24 -0.91 15.38 5.49
CA ARG A 24 -1.46 16.74 5.43
C ARG A 24 -2.12 17.10 6.75
N TRP A 25 -2.99 16.23 7.28
CA TRP A 25 -3.67 16.46 8.56
C TRP A 25 -2.68 16.59 9.73
N ARG A 26 -1.59 15.80 9.75
CA ARG A 26 -0.53 15.91 10.76
C ARG A 26 0.14 17.28 10.77
N ARG A 27 0.25 17.94 9.63
CA ARG A 27 0.86 19.29 9.53
C ARG A 27 -0.05 20.37 10.11
N PHE A 28 -1.37 20.18 10.05
CA PHE A 28 -2.35 21.17 10.51
C PHE A 28 -2.93 20.89 11.90
N SER A 29 -2.84 19.65 12.39
CA SER A 29 -3.25 19.30 13.76
C SER A 29 -2.15 19.67 14.77
N ILE A 30 -2.54 20.33 15.86
CA ILE A 30 -1.63 20.73 16.94
C ILE A 30 -1.57 19.64 18.02
N ASP A 31 -2.71 19.04 18.36
CA ASP A 31 -2.89 18.15 19.51
C ASP A 31 -2.73 16.65 19.18
N ASP A 32 -3.06 16.21 17.96
CA ASP A 32 -3.12 14.77 17.62
C ASP A 32 -1.91 14.25 16.82
N ARG A 33 -0.82 15.02 16.75
CA ARG A 33 0.31 14.71 15.85
C ARG A 33 0.92 13.33 16.08
N ASN A 34 1.01 12.89 17.33
CA ASN A 34 1.57 11.58 17.68
C ASN A 34 0.63 10.44 17.30
N ALA A 35 -0.68 10.60 17.50
CA ALA A 35 -1.67 9.62 17.08
C ALA A 35 -1.70 9.49 15.56
N ILE A 36 -1.70 10.60 14.84
CA ILE A 36 -1.64 10.62 13.37
C ILE A 36 -0.33 9.98 12.87
N ALA A 37 0.81 10.24 13.53
CA ALA A 37 2.07 9.61 13.19
C ALA A 37 2.01 8.07 13.33
N LEU A 38 1.40 7.56 14.40
CA LEU A 38 1.24 6.12 14.61
C LEU A 38 0.36 5.49 13.52
N HIS A 39 -0.74 6.15 13.15
CA HIS A 39 -1.58 5.71 12.04
C HIS A 39 -0.80 5.67 10.72
N ILE A 40 -0.04 6.72 10.40
CA ILE A 40 0.82 6.75 9.20
C ILE A 40 1.81 5.58 9.21
N THR A 41 2.49 5.32 10.33
CA THR A 41 3.43 4.19 10.42
C THR A 41 2.74 2.84 10.19
N SER A 42 1.56 2.63 10.77
CA SER A 42 0.78 1.41 10.54
C SER A 42 0.39 1.25 9.07
N HIS A 43 -0.07 2.32 8.42
CA HIS A 43 -0.41 2.30 7.00
C HIS A 43 0.82 2.07 6.11
N MET A 44 1.98 2.65 6.44
CA MET A 44 3.23 2.40 5.71
C MET A 44 3.68 0.93 5.81
N MET A 45 3.51 0.29 6.98
CA MET A 45 3.78 -1.15 7.12
C MET A 45 2.87 -1.99 6.23
N ARG A 46 1.56 -1.67 6.18
CA ARG A 46 0.63 -2.35 5.27
C ARG A 46 0.98 -2.10 3.80
N LEU A 47 1.41 -0.89 3.45
CA LEU A 47 1.83 -0.55 2.08
C LEU A 47 3.04 -1.38 1.65
N SER A 48 4.04 -1.53 2.52
CA SER A 48 5.19 -2.39 2.27
C SER A 48 4.78 -3.85 2.02
N ALA A 49 3.88 -4.39 2.85
CA ALA A 49 3.38 -5.74 2.66
C ALA A 49 2.63 -5.91 1.33
N LEU A 50 1.82 -4.93 0.95
CA LEU A 50 1.13 -4.92 -0.35
C LEU A 50 2.10 -4.88 -1.53
N ASP A 51 3.17 -4.09 -1.44
CA ASP A 51 4.22 -4.05 -2.46
C ASP A 51 4.89 -5.44 -2.64
N ASP A 52 5.15 -6.14 -1.54
CA ASP A 52 5.67 -7.51 -1.56
C ASP A 52 4.67 -8.50 -2.19
N GLU A 53 3.40 -8.46 -1.77
CA GLU A 53 2.31 -9.29 -2.33
C GLU A 53 2.16 -9.09 -3.85
N ILE A 54 2.25 -7.85 -4.32
CA ILE A 54 2.19 -7.50 -5.75
C ILE A 54 3.40 -8.06 -6.49
N ASN A 55 4.60 -7.91 -5.94
CA ASN A 55 5.84 -8.41 -6.55
C ASN A 55 5.86 -9.94 -6.65
N GLU A 56 5.40 -10.63 -5.62
CA GLU A 56 5.23 -12.07 -5.61
C GLU A 56 4.20 -12.52 -6.67
N ALA A 57 3.04 -11.86 -6.72
CA ALA A 57 2.00 -12.17 -7.69
C ALA A 57 2.47 -11.96 -9.14
N LYS A 58 3.21 -10.88 -9.41
CA LYS A 58 3.82 -10.60 -10.72
C LYS A 58 4.87 -11.64 -11.10
N THR A 59 5.75 -12.00 -10.16
CA THR A 59 6.79 -13.03 -10.37
C THR A 59 6.18 -14.39 -10.68
N GLN A 60 5.13 -14.76 -9.93
CA GLN A 60 4.43 -16.01 -10.13
C GLN A 60 3.69 -16.04 -11.48
N SER A 61 3.05 -14.92 -11.88
CA SER A 61 2.42 -14.78 -13.20
C SER A 61 3.45 -14.91 -14.33
N GLY A 62 4.65 -14.34 -14.19
CA GLY A 62 5.73 -14.46 -15.17
C GLY A 62 6.30 -15.89 -15.28
N ARG A 63 6.39 -16.62 -14.16
CA ARG A 63 6.82 -18.03 -14.14
C ARG A 63 5.87 -18.96 -14.88
N TYR A 64 4.56 -18.73 -14.82
CA TYR A 64 3.58 -19.52 -15.58
C TYR A 64 3.60 -19.19 -17.08
N ALA A 65 3.92 -17.96 -17.46
CA ALA A 65 4.03 -17.56 -18.87
C ALA A 65 5.26 -18.16 -19.59
N LEU A 66 6.34 -18.48 -18.86
CA LEU A 66 7.55 -19.09 -19.42
C LEU A 66 7.50 -20.64 -19.51
N LYS A 67 6.47 -21.26 -18.93
CA LYS A 67 6.28 -22.73 -18.92
C LYS A 67 5.20 -23.21 -19.90
N ALA A 68 4.57 -22.31 -20.63
CA ALA A 68 3.57 -22.59 -21.67
C ALA A 68 4.19 -22.41 -23.06
#